data_AF-J4VRV9-F1
#
_entry.id   AF-J4VRV9-F1
#
_cell.length_a   1.000
_cell.length_b   1.000
_cell.length_c   1.000
_cell.angle_alpha   90.00
_cell.angle_beta   90.00
_cell.angle_gamma   90.00
#
_symmetry.space_group_name_H-M   'P 1'
#
loop_
_entity.id
_entity.type
_entity.pdbx_description
1 polymer ?
#
loop_
_entity_poly.entity_id
_entity_poly.type
_entity_poly.pdbx_seq_one_letter_code
_entity_poly.pdbx_strand_id
1 'polypeptide(L)'
;MLALSLLLSAAAGVNAILGGDVAGVMVTESSYFCAEHCAFGGVFFGQPGYFCPEKEVIARLDDEGNLDPQFPFDCIGMKDQYHFKYRQRSGGEEPAKCKIEKATAPGRADQCLEFKSTSPDAKTVPWSDIEKQLKAGAAPGKSQQECARDGIKVFQKCRAEAGEFAECDEKATAAIKSCQGLQ
;
A
#
# COMPACT_ATOMS: atom_id res chain seq x y z
N MET A 1 36.30 21.51 -18.51
CA MET A 1 35.79 21.47 -17.12
C MET A 1 34.43 20.82 -17.14
N LEU A 2 34.39 19.61 -16.57
CA LEU A 2 33.27 18.83 -16.03
C LEU A 2 31.85 19.12 -16.56
N ALA A 3 31.42 18.24 -17.47
CA ALA A 3 30.03 17.92 -17.73
C ALA A 3 29.35 17.46 -16.44
N LEU A 4 28.73 18.40 -15.72
CA LEU A 4 27.88 18.14 -14.57
C LEU A 4 26.44 17.96 -15.06
N SER A 5 26.23 16.98 -15.93
CA SER A 5 24.92 16.64 -16.48
C SER A 5 24.72 15.15 -16.33
N LEU A 6 23.59 14.78 -15.72
CA LEU A 6 23.04 13.42 -15.60
C LEU A 6 23.40 12.63 -14.32
N LEU A 7 22.99 13.14 -13.16
CA LEU A 7 22.66 12.31 -12.00
C LEU A 7 21.22 12.56 -11.50
N LEU A 8 20.28 12.88 -12.41
CA LEU A 8 18.85 12.97 -12.11
C LEU A 8 18.02 11.79 -12.66
N SER A 9 18.65 10.63 -12.88
CA SER A 9 17.98 9.47 -13.48
C SER A 9 18.04 8.27 -12.56
N ALA A 10 17.25 8.30 -11.47
CA ALA A 10 16.62 7.13 -10.82
C ALA A 10 15.99 7.52 -9.46
N ALA A 11 15.19 8.58 -9.40
CA ALA A 11 14.05 8.57 -8.48
C ALA A 11 12.85 8.03 -9.28
N ALA A 12 13.00 6.82 -9.83
CA ALA A 12 11.85 6.09 -10.34
C ALA A 12 10.96 5.81 -9.12
N GLY A 13 9.71 6.24 -9.24
CA GLY A 13 8.73 6.35 -8.16
C GLY A 13 8.83 5.26 -7.13
N VAL A 14 8.98 5.68 -5.89
CA VAL A 14 8.49 4.92 -4.73
C VAL A 14 7.04 4.61 -5.06
N ASN A 15 6.64 3.35 -5.25
CA ASN A 15 5.24 3.07 -5.48
C ASN A 15 4.49 3.54 -4.23
N ALA A 16 3.36 4.21 -4.44
CA ALA A 16 2.49 4.57 -3.32
C ALA A 16 2.16 3.29 -2.55
N ILE A 17 2.17 3.37 -1.22
CA ILE A 17 1.61 2.31 -0.36
C ILE A 17 0.16 2.13 -0.81
N LEU A 18 -0.20 0.91 -1.21
CA LEU A 18 -1.53 0.58 -1.72
C LEU A 18 -2.34 -0.10 -0.62
N GLY A 19 -3.66 -0.06 -0.73
CA GLY A 19 -4.55 -0.67 0.25
C GLY A 19 -4.69 0.15 1.55
N GLY A 20 -4.96 -0.55 2.65
CA GLY A 20 -5.29 0.03 3.96
C GLY A 20 -6.39 -0.72 4.73
N ASP A 21 -7.11 -1.63 4.04
CA ASP A 21 -8.23 -2.40 4.61
C ASP A 21 -8.28 -3.84 4.06
N VAL A 22 -7.13 -4.41 3.68
CA VAL A 22 -7.06 -5.81 3.22
C VAL A 22 -6.90 -6.73 4.44
N ALA A 23 -7.95 -7.46 4.78
CA ALA A 23 -7.91 -8.50 5.82
C ALA A 23 -7.21 -9.77 5.31
N GLY A 24 -7.52 -10.18 4.09
CA GLY A 24 -6.92 -11.37 3.50
C GLY A 24 -6.99 -11.31 1.98
N VAL A 25 -6.39 -12.30 1.34
CA VAL A 25 -6.38 -12.40 -0.10
C VAL A 25 -6.77 -13.80 -0.54
N MET A 26 -7.81 -13.90 -1.38
CA MET A 26 -8.15 -15.14 -2.08
C MET A 26 -7.16 -15.34 -3.23
N VAL A 27 -6.40 -16.43 -3.17
CA VAL A 27 -5.50 -16.85 -4.26
C VAL A 27 -6.27 -17.64 -5.31
N THR A 28 -7.21 -18.46 -4.86
CA THR A 28 -8.16 -19.20 -5.70
C THR A 28 -9.54 -19.18 -5.03
N GLU A 29 -10.54 -19.83 -5.61
CA GLU A 29 -11.83 -19.99 -4.91
C GLU A 29 -11.71 -20.79 -3.61
N SER A 30 -10.74 -21.70 -3.49
CA SER A 30 -10.60 -22.59 -2.34
C SER A 30 -9.36 -22.32 -1.48
N SER A 31 -8.62 -21.25 -1.76
CA SER A 31 -7.40 -20.93 -1.01
C SER A 31 -7.23 -19.44 -0.79
N TYR A 32 -6.73 -19.10 0.39
CA TYR A 32 -6.51 -17.72 0.80
C TYR A 32 -5.27 -17.60 1.69
N PHE A 33 -4.86 -16.38 1.98
CA PHE A 33 -3.93 -16.07 3.06
C PHE A 33 -4.37 -14.81 3.80
N CYS A 34 -3.97 -14.69 5.06
CA CYS A 34 -4.18 -13.47 5.82
C CYS A 34 -3.06 -12.46 5.51
N ALA A 35 -3.46 -11.22 5.22
CA ALA A 35 -2.55 -10.14 4.86
C ALA A 35 -1.91 -9.56 6.14
N GLU A 36 -1.00 -10.32 6.73
CA GLU A 36 -0.42 -10.07 8.05
C GLU A 36 1.10 -10.29 7.99
N HIS A 37 1.83 -9.21 7.68
CA HIS A 37 3.31 -9.18 7.73
C HIS A 37 3.99 -10.28 6.90
N CYS A 38 3.52 -10.50 5.68
CA CYS A 38 4.02 -11.60 4.86
C CYS A 38 4.14 -11.21 3.39
N ALA A 39 4.94 -11.98 2.62
CA ALA A 39 5.12 -11.78 1.20
C ALA A 39 4.52 -12.92 0.36
N PHE A 40 3.83 -12.56 -0.72
CA PHE A 40 3.30 -13.48 -1.72
C PHE A 40 3.39 -12.84 -3.12
N GLY A 41 3.82 -13.61 -4.12
CA GLY A 41 3.83 -13.14 -5.51
C GLY A 41 4.68 -11.88 -5.78
N GLY A 42 5.73 -11.64 -4.99
CA GLY A 42 6.55 -10.42 -5.11
C GLY A 42 5.92 -9.17 -4.48
N VAL A 43 4.94 -9.35 -3.59
CA VAL A 43 4.20 -8.29 -2.89
C VAL A 43 4.28 -8.56 -1.40
N PHE A 44 4.56 -7.53 -0.62
CA PHE A 44 4.53 -7.58 0.84
C PHE A 44 3.23 -6.97 1.37
N PHE A 45 2.64 -7.62 2.36
CA PHE A 45 1.39 -7.23 3.02
C PHE A 45 1.68 -6.82 4.46
N GLY A 46 1.41 -5.55 4.77
CA GLY A 46 1.55 -5.00 6.12
C GLY A 46 0.36 -5.36 7.02
N GLN A 47 0.61 -5.34 8.33
CA GLN A 47 -0.38 -5.66 9.36
C GLN A 47 -1.69 -4.83 9.27
N PRO A 48 -1.64 -3.51 8.98
CA PRO A 48 -2.85 -2.70 8.77
C PRO A 48 -3.56 -2.95 7.43
N GLY A 49 -3.16 -3.95 6.64
CA GLY A 49 -3.84 -4.28 5.38
C GLY A 49 -3.46 -3.40 4.19
N TYR A 50 -2.34 -2.68 4.27
CA TYR A 50 -1.68 -2.12 3.10
C TYR A 50 -0.71 -3.12 2.48
N PHE A 51 -0.24 -2.82 1.27
CA PHE A 51 0.75 -3.64 0.58
C PHE A 51 1.61 -2.80 -0.37
N CYS A 52 2.78 -3.33 -0.71
CA CYS A 52 3.71 -2.75 -1.69
C CYS A 52 4.49 -3.86 -2.40
N PRO A 53 5.16 -3.57 -3.53
CA PRO A 53 6.10 -4.51 -4.12
C PRO A 53 7.17 -4.95 -3.10
N GLU A 54 7.55 -6.22 -3.10
CA GLU A 54 8.52 -6.79 -2.14
C GLU A 54 9.89 -6.08 -2.24
N LYS A 55 10.27 -5.60 -3.42
CA LYS A 55 11.49 -4.78 -3.64
C LYS A 55 11.48 -3.43 -2.91
N GLU A 56 10.31 -2.98 -2.44
CA GLU A 56 10.09 -1.71 -1.75
C GLU A 56 9.96 -1.87 -0.24
N VAL A 57 10.16 -3.09 0.25
CA VAL A 57 10.18 -3.40 1.67
C VAL A 57 11.47 -2.90 2.29
N ILE A 58 11.32 -2.24 3.44
CA ILE A 58 12.38 -1.72 4.30
C ILE A 58 12.39 -2.48 5.63
N ALA A 59 13.53 -2.47 6.30
CA ALA A 59 13.67 -2.99 7.65
C ALA A 59 13.15 -1.97 8.67
N ARG A 60 12.28 -2.42 9.57
CA ARG A 60 11.82 -1.70 10.76
C ARG A 60 12.70 -2.10 11.94
N LEU A 61 13.14 -1.12 12.71
CA LEU A 61 14.07 -1.31 13.80
C LEU A 61 13.45 -0.93 15.15
N ASP A 62 13.90 -1.61 16.20
CA ASP A 62 13.67 -1.23 17.59
C ASP A 62 14.49 0.02 17.99
N ASP A 63 14.34 0.43 19.26
CA ASP A 63 15.03 1.62 19.77
C ASP A 63 16.55 1.43 19.83
N GLU A 64 17.00 0.19 20.03
CA GLU A 64 18.39 -0.26 20.02
C GLU A 64 19.00 -0.36 18.61
N GLY A 65 18.17 -0.31 17.55
CA GLY A 65 18.58 -0.38 16.16
C GLY A 65 18.68 -1.80 15.58
N ASN A 66 18.20 -2.82 16.29
CA ASN A 66 18.01 -4.17 15.77
C ASN A 66 16.71 -4.27 14.98
N LEU A 67 16.54 -5.34 14.20
CA LEU A 67 15.25 -5.62 13.56
C LEU A 67 14.16 -5.77 14.61
N ASP A 68 13.02 -5.12 14.38
CA ASP A 68 11.85 -5.28 15.23
C ASP A 68 11.49 -6.78 15.33
N PRO A 69 11.45 -7.35 16.54
CA PRO A 69 11.30 -8.79 16.72
C PRO A 69 9.89 -9.28 16.36
N GLN A 70 8.91 -8.38 16.27
CA GLN A 70 7.51 -8.72 16.01
C GLN A 70 7.12 -8.40 14.56
N PHE A 71 7.55 -7.25 14.05
CA PHE A 71 7.24 -6.77 12.71
C PHE A 71 8.49 -6.18 12.04
N PRO A 72 9.47 -7.02 11.66
CA PRO A 72 10.79 -6.56 11.19
C PRO A 72 10.80 -5.79 9.87
N PHE A 73 9.66 -5.74 9.16
CA PHE A 73 9.57 -5.24 7.80
C PHE A 73 8.37 -4.32 7.60
N ASP A 74 8.53 -3.37 6.69
CA ASP A 74 7.48 -2.41 6.34
C ASP A 74 7.63 -1.93 4.89
N CYS A 75 6.62 -1.25 4.35
CA CYS A 75 6.70 -0.58 3.05
C CYS A 75 7.41 0.77 3.16
N ILE A 76 8.22 1.09 2.16
CA ILE A 76 8.77 2.45 2.01
C ILE A 76 7.62 3.49 1.97
N GLY A 77 7.66 4.44 2.92
CA GLY A 77 6.60 5.45 3.10
C GLY A 77 5.81 5.32 4.41
N MET A 78 5.91 4.20 5.12
CA MET A 78 5.27 4.01 6.44
C MET A 78 6.04 4.67 7.60
N LYS A 79 7.14 5.36 7.28
CA LYS A 79 8.12 5.88 8.25
C LYS A 79 7.55 6.86 9.28
N ASP A 80 6.44 7.52 8.96
CA ASP A 80 5.92 8.63 9.75
C ASP A 80 4.76 8.24 10.69
N GLN A 81 4.26 7.00 10.64
CA GLN A 81 3.06 6.63 11.39
C GLN A 81 3.31 6.09 12.81
N TYR A 82 4.48 5.50 13.08
CA TYR A 82 4.65 4.70 14.32
C TYR A 82 5.97 4.92 15.08
N HIS A 83 6.67 6.04 14.86
CA HIS A 83 7.92 6.40 15.56
C HIS A 83 9.07 5.37 15.49
N PHE A 84 8.96 4.33 14.66
CA PHE A 84 10.04 3.38 14.47
C PHE A 84 11.20 3.98 13.68
N LYS A 85 12.39 3.40 13.87
CA LYS A 85 13.52 3.64 12.99
C LYS A 85 13.45 2.68 11.80
N TYR A 86 13.92 3.14 10.65
CA TYR A 86 13.85 2.35 9.42
C TYR A 86 15.15 2.44 8.62
N ARG A 87 15.50 1.36 7.93
CA ARG A 87 16.61 1.33 6.95
C ARG A 87 16.31 0.45 5.76
N GLN A 88 17.13 0.54 4.72
CA GLN A 88 17.10 -0.44 3.64
C GLN A 88 17.45 -1.84 4.17
N ARG A 89 16.84 -2.86 3.56
CA ARG A 89 17.11 -4.26 3.90
C ARG A 89 18.53 -4.64 3.51
N SER A 90 19.17 -5.44 4.35
CA SER A 90 20.44 -6.09 4.05
C SER A 90 20.20 -7.41 3.30
N GLY A 91 21.22 -7.92 2.62
CA GLY A 91 21.13 -9.23 1.98
C GLY A 91 20.80 -10.33 3.00
N GLY A 92 19.75 -11.11 2.72
CA GLY A 92 19.25 -12.17 3.61
C GLY A 92 18.11 -11.73 4.54
N GLU A 93 17.76 -10.45 4.58
CA GLU A 93 16.59 -9.94 5.30
C GLU A 93 15.35 -10.00 4.40
N GLU A 94 14.61 -11.11 4.46
CA GLU A 94 13.41 -11.32 3.65
C GLU A 94 12.16 -11.47 4.53
N PRO A 95 11.02 -10.86 4.15
CA PRO A 95 9.75 -11.13 4.80
C PRO A 95 9.39 -12.61 4.77
N ALA A 96 8.71 -13.06 5.83
CA ALA A 96 8.11 -14.38 5.85
C ALA A 96 7.15 -14.55 4.67
N LYS A 97 7.11 -15.75 4.07
CA LYS A 97 6.15 -16.03 3.01
C LYS A 97 4.76 -16.24 3.60
N CYS A 98 3.74 -15.71 2.92
CA CYS A 98 2.36 -15.87 3.37
C CYS A 98 1.97 -17.36 3.41
N LYS A 99 1.36 -17.77 4.52
CA LYS A 99 0.84 -19.13 4.67
C LYS A 99 -0.48 -19.23 3.90
N ILE A 100 -0.50 -20.09 2.89
CA ILE A 100 -1.72 -20.37 2.13
C ILE A 100 -2.55 -21.40 2.88
N GLU A 101 -3.78 -21.03 3.18
CA GLU A 101 -4.76 -21.85 3.87
C GLU A 101 -5.89 -22.27 2.92
N LYS A 102 -6.61 -23.33 3.28
CA LYS A 102 -7.80 -23.78 2.56
C LYS A 102 -9.01 -23.05 3.10
N ALA A 103 -9.83 -22.51 2.21
CA ALA A 103 -11.11 -21.91 2.57
C ALA A 103 -12.14 -23.02 2.90
N THR A 104 -12.94 -22.83 3.95
CA THR A 104 -14.08 -23.72 4.25
C THR A 104 -15.24 -23.56 3.26
N ALA A 105 -15.33 -22.42 2.57
CA ALA A 105 -16.34 -22.14 1.56
C ALA A 105 -15.74 -21.45 0.32
N PRO A 106 -16.18 -21.79 -0.90
CA PRO A 106 -15.67 -21.16 -2.11
C PRO A 106 -15.81 -19.64 -2.10
N GLY A 107 -14.74 -18.94 -2.46
CA GLY A 107 -14.70 -17.47 -2.55
C GLY A 107 -14.71 -16.74 -1.20
N ARG A 108 -14.60 -17.47 -0.09
CA ARG A 108 -14.65 -16.89 1.26
C ARG A 108 -13.50 -17.40 2.12
N ALA A 109 -12.60 -16.50 2.51
CA ALA A 109 -11.58 -16.80 3.50
C ALA A 109 -12.22 -17.12 4.87
N ASP A 110 -11.62 -18.05 5.58
CA ASP A 110 -11.87 -18.19 7.02
C ASP A 110 -11.19 -17.01 7.75
N GLN A 111 -11.74 -16.63 8.90
CA GLN A 111 -11.49 -15.30 9.48
C GLN A 111 -9.99 -15.01 9.68
N CYS A 112 -9.52 -13.89 9.15
CA CYS A 112 -8.17 -13.37 9.40
C CYS A 112 -8.19 -12.45 10.62
N LEU A 113 -7.95 -13.01 11.81
CA LEU A 113 -8.07 -12.32 13.09
C LEU A 113 -6.75 -12.15 13.84
N GLU A 114 -5.70 -12.89 13.48
CA GLU A 114 -4.48 -12.90 14.28
C GLU A 114 -3.66 -11.65 14.00
N PHE A 115 -3.24 -10.94 15.05
CA PHE A 115 -2.35 -9.78 14.94
C PHE A 115 -2.82 -8.70 13.94
N LYS A 116 -4.12 -8.50 13.71
CA LYS A 116 -4.61 -7.44 12.81
C LYS A 116 -4.71 -6.09 13.51
N SER A 117 -4.23 -5.04 12.83
CA SER A 117 -4.51 -3.62 13.17
C SER A 117 -5.38 -2.93 12.12
N THR A 118 -6.03 -3.72 11.25
CA THR A 118 -6.93 -3.23 10.20
C THR A 118 -8.24 -2.69 10.78
N SER A 119 -8.97 -1.90 9.98
CA SER A 119 -10.36 -1.50 10.27
C SER A 119 -11.27 -2.70 10.52
N PRO A 120 -12.33 -2.57 11.34
CA PRO A 120 -13.43 -3.55 11.43
C PRO A 120 -14.07 -3.90 10.08
N ASP A 121 -13.98 -2.99 9.10
CA ASP A 121 -14.52 -3.15 7.76
C ASP A 121 -13.55 -3.80 6.77
N ALA A 122 -12.38 -4.25 7.23
CA ALA A 122 -11.36 -4.84 6.38
C ALA A 122 -11.86 -6.13 5.69
N LYS A 123 -11.49 -6.28 4.42
CA LYS A 123 -12.08 -7.29 3.53
C LYS A 123 -11.05 -8.26 3.02
N THR A 124 -11.51 -9.48 2.77
CA THR A 124 -10.77 -10.40 1.90
C THR A 124 -11.02 -10.02 0.45
N VAL A 125 -9.95 -9.85 -0.32
CA VAL A 125 -10.02 -9.45 -1.73
C VAL A 125 -9.41 -10.52 -2.65
N PRO A 126 -9.80 -10.62 -3.92
CA PRO A 126 -9.13 -11.49 -4.88
C PRO A 126 -7.70 -11.04 -5.18
N TRP A 127 -6.77 -12.00 -5.37
CA TRP A 127 -5.39 -11.70 -5.80
C TRP A 127 -5.34 -10.88 -7.09
N SER A 128 -6.26 -11.13 -8.03
CA SER A 128 -6.35 -10.36 -9.27
C SER A 128 -6.56 -8.86 -9.05
N ASP A 129 -7.22 -8.47 -7.95
CA ASP A 129 -7.45 -7.06 -7.64
C ASP A 129 -6.20 -6.41 -7.05
N ILE A 130 -5.39 -7.17 -6.30
CA ILE A 130 -4.04 -6.74 -5.89
C ILE A 130 -3.17 -6.50 -7.14
N GLU A 131 -3.17 -7.43 -8.10
CA GLU A 131 -2.40 -7.28 -9.34
C GLU A 131 -2.84 -6.07 -10.17
N LYS A 132 -4.14 -5.78 -10.23
CA LYS A 132 -4.66 -4.57 -10.90
C LYS A 132 -4.18 -3.31 -10.21
N GLN A 133 -4.26 -3.23 -8.88
CA GLN A 133 -3.79 -2.07 -8.12
C GLN A 133 -2.28 -1.85 -8.31
N LEU A 134 -1.49 -2.92 -8.31
CA LEU A 134 -0.04 -2.82 -8.58
C LEU A 134 0.25 -2.32 -10.00
N LYS A 135 -0.49 -2.78 -11.01
CA LYS A 135 -0.35 -2.29 -12.38
C LYS A 135 -0.78 -0.82 -12.53
N ALA A 136 -1.83 -0.41 -11.82
CA ALA A 136 -2.29 0.97 -11.81
C ALA A 136 -1.32 1.91 -11.07
N GLY A 137 -0.77 1.47 -9.93
CA GLY A 137 0.24 2.21 -9.17
C GLY A 137 1.61 2.27 -9.85
N ALA A 138 1.97 1.25 -10.64
CA ALA A 138 3.20 1.19 -11.43
C ALA A 138 3.12 1.92 -12.79
N ALA A 139 1.94 2.41 -13.17
CA ALA A 139 1.87 3.38 -14.26
C ALA A 139 2.63 4.65 -13.85
N PRO A 140 3.19 5.43 -14.79
CA PRO A 140 3.68 6.78 -14.50
C PRO A 140 2.50 7.70 -14.18
N GLY A 141 1.85 7.43 -13.05
CA GLY A 141 0.78 8.22 -12.46
C GLY A 141 1.39 9.29 -11.58
N LYS A 142 0.70 10.42 -11.51
CA LYS A 142 1.02 11.50 -10.57
C LYS A 142 1.17 10.94 -9.16
N SER A 143 2.20 11.39 -8.44
CA SER A 143 2.41 11.04 -7.04
C SER A 143 1.18 11.38 -6.19
N GLN A 144 1.03 10.76 -5.01
CA GLN A 144 -0.07 11.08 -4.08
C GLN A 144 -0.20 12.59 -3.82
N GLN A 145 0.92 13.30 -3.75
CA GLN A 145 0.95 14.75 -3.53
C GLN A 145 0.46 15.53 -4.76
N GLU A 146 0.73 15.04 -5.96
CA GLU A 146 0.19 15.61 -7.21
C GLU A 146 -1.30 15.30 -7.38
N CYS A 147 -1.75 14.11 -7.00
CA CYS A 147 -3.17 13.76 -6.98
C CYS A 147 -3.95 14.58 -5.95
N ALA A 148 -3.40 14.77 -4.75
CA ALA A 148 -3.98 15.66 -3.75
C ALA A 148 -4.06 17.11 -4.27
N ARG A 149 -3.02 17.60 -4.97
CA ARG A 149 -3.02 18.93 -5.59
C ARG A 149 -4.11 19.06 -6.66
N ASP A 150 -4.33 18.03 -7.46
CA ASP A 150 -5.39 18.02 -8.46
C ASP A 150 -6.79 17.96 -7.81
N GLY A 151 -6.96 17.17 -6.75
CA GLY A 151 -8.18 17.17 -5.93
C GLY A 151 -8.50 18.54 -5.33
N ILE A 152 -7.49 19.21 -4.77
CA ILE A 152 -7.63 20.57 -4.23
C ILE A 152 -8.05 21.57 -5.32
N LYS A 153 -7.51 21.47 -6.54
CA LYS A 153 -7.93 22.33 -7.66
C LYS A 153 -9.40 22.09 -8.05
N VAL A 154 -9.83 20.83 -8.06
CA VAL A 154 -11.23 20.47 -8.34
C VAL A 154 -12.15 21.02 -7.26
N PHE A 155 -11.78 20.88 -5.99
CA PHE A 155 -12.52 21.46 -4.86
C PHE A 155 -12.64 22.98 -4.97
N GLN A 156 -11.52 23.67 -5.20
CA GLN A 156 -11.48 25.14 -5.31
C GLN A 156 -12.32 25.65 -6.48
N LYS A 157 -12.26 24.96 -7.64
CA LYS A 157 -13.10 25.30 -8.79
C LYS A 157 -14.59 25.12 -8.49
N CYS A 158 -14.97 24.00 -7.89
CA CYS A 158 -16.35 23.74 -7.49
C CYS A 158 -16.88 24.79 -6.49
N ARG A 159 -16.06 25.18 -5.50
CA ARG A 159 -16.41 26.24 -4.55
C ARG A 159 -16.53 27.62 -5.20
N ALA A 160 -15.70 27.91 -6.21
CA ALA A 160 -15.79 29.14 -6.99
C ALA A 160 -17.06 29.21 -7.86
N GLU A 161 -17.59 28.05 -8.26
CA GLU A 161 -18.85 27.90 -9.01
C GLU A 161 -20.10 27.79 -8.09
N ALA A 162 -19.96 28.18 -6.82
CA ALA A 162 -21.00 28.13 -5.78
C ALA A 162 -21.51 26.72 -5.43
N GLY A 163 -20.72 25.68 -5.66
CA GLY A 163 -21.03 24.33 -5.21
C GLY A 163 -21.05 24.19 -3.69
N GLU A 164 -21.97 23.38 -3.18
CA GLU A 164 -22.06 23.02 -1.76
C GLU A 164 -20.81 22.26 -1.32
N PHE A 165 -20.40 22.44 -0.07
CA PHE A 165 -19.15 21.86 0.43
C PHE A 165 -19.08 20.34 0.21
N ALA A 166 -20.17 19.62 0.54
CA ALA A 166 -20.24 18.17 0.40
C ALA A 166 -20.10 17.70 -1.05
N GLU A 167 -20.72 18.40 -2.00
CA GLU A 167 -20.61 18.09 -3.43
C GLU A 167 -19.18 18.31 -3.94
N CYS A 168 -18.54 19.41 -3.50
CA CYS A 168 -17.18 19.71 -3.89
C CYS A 168 -16.17 18.73 -3.29
N ASP A 169 -16.39 18.28 -2.05
CA ASP A 169 -15.55 17.28 -1.39
C ASP A 169 -15.67 15.90 -2.07
N GLU A 170 -16.88 15.50 -2.46
CA GLU A 170 -17.11 14.28 -3.24
C GLU A 170 -16.38 14.34 -4.59
N LYS A 171 -16.50 15.45 -5.32
CA LYS A 171 -15.80 15.65 -6.61
C LYS A 171 -14.28 15.65 -6.46
N ALA A 172 -13.76 16.27 -5.41
CA ALA A 172 -12.33 16.29 -5.13
C ALA A 172 -11.80 14.90 -4.78
N THR A 173 -12.54 14.16 -3.96
CA THR A 173 -12.23 12.76 -3.59
C THR A 173 -12.26 11.84 -4.81
N ALA A 174 -13.26 12.00 -5.68
CA ALA A 174 -13.35 11.26 -6.94
C ALA A 174 -12.17 11.57 -7.87
N ALA A 175 -11.74 12.84 -7.95
CA ALA A 175 -10.58 13.23 -8.73
C ALA A 175 -9.26 12.65 -8.18
N ILE A 176 -9.11 12.59 -6.86
CA ILE A 176 -7.94 11.97 -6.20
C ILE A 176 -7.93 10.46 -6.49
N LYS A 177 -9.06 9.79 -6.27
CA LYS A 177 -9.22 8.35 -6.54
C LYS A 177 -8.94 8.02 -8.00
N SER A 178 -9.50 8.79 -8.93
CA SER A 178 -9.24 8.65 -10.37
C SER A 178 -7.78 8.91 -10.74
N CYS A 179 -7.13 9.90 -10.12
CA CYS A 179 -5.72 10.19 -10.33
C CYS A 179 -4.81 9.07 -9.81
N GLN A 180 -5.23 8.40 -8.73
CA GLN A 180 -4.56 7.25 -8.13
C GLN A 180 -4.91 5.91 -8.82
N GLY A 181 -5.81 5.92 -9.82
CA GLY A 181 -6.26 4.70 -10.49
C GLY A 181 -7.18 3.81 -9.64
N LEU A 182 -7.76 4.35 -8.57
CA LEU A 182 -8.74 3.71 -7.71
C LEU A 182 -10.13 4.04 -8.29
N GLN A 183 -10.75 3.11 -9.01
CA GLN A 183 -12.14 3.22 -9.49
C GLN A 183 -13.11 2.50 -8.55
#